data_AF-A0A1G1WAC7-F1
#
_entry.id   AF-A0A1G1WAC7-F1
#
_cell.length_a   1.000
_cell.length_b   1.000
_cell.length_c   1.000
_cell.angle_alpha   90.00
_cell.angle_beta   90.00
_cell.angle_gamma   90.00
#
_symmetry.space_group_name_H-M   'P 1'
#
loop_
_entity.id
_entity.type
_entity.pdbx_description
1 polymer ?
#
loop_
_entity_poly.entity_id
_entity_poly.type
_entity_poly.pdbx_seq_one_letter_code
_entity_poly.pdbx_strand_id
1 'polypeptide(L)'
;MNFINDPQKSKNVFILMLVISIVLFVGLVILGFLFYQKSKSYKSLEDERRALQAEQSLISKDTVNQIKTLTAENTSLKKENATLTSENTALKSENEDLTANNQEKAAKMAKASVYNDFLAYLVQIIQAHNGLSGWTEAEYQAARTKAQATGDQTFVELIDWAWTSTTIDQVERLTKVLDSISDNIGNNVK
;
A
#
# COMPACT_ATOMS: atom_id res chain seq x y z
N MET A 1 102.61 40.14 -1.96
CA MET A 1 102.52 39.55 -0.61
C MET A 1 103.73 40.02 0.20
N ASN A 2 103.59 41.09 0.99
CA ASN A 2 104.66 41.62 1.87
C ASN A 2 104.15 41.69 3.32
N PHE A 3 103.46 40.64 3.77
CA PHE A 3 102.85 40.56 5.10
C PHE A 3 103.67 39.73 6.10
N ILE A 4 104.85 39.23 5.71
CA ILE A 4 105.57 38.20 6.47
C ILE A 4 106.60 38.76 7.48
N ASN A 5 107.03 40.03 7.37
CA ASN A 5 108.11 40.57 8.22
C ASN A 5 107.67 41.58 9.32
N ASP A 6 106.37 41.74 9.60
CA ASP A 6 105.86 42.54 10.74
C ASP A 6 105.08 41.62 11.72
N PRO A 7 105.67 41.28 12.88
CA PRO A 7 105.10 40.34 13.85
C PRO A 7 103.72 40.73 14.38
N GLN A 8 103.42 42.04 14.42
CA GLN A 8 102.20 42.56 15.01
C GLN A 8 101.04 42.55 13.99
N LYS A 9 101.34 42.83 12.71
CA LYS A 9 100.35 42.70 11.62
C LYS A 9 99.96 41.25 11.36
N SER A 10 100.91 40.32 11.43
CA SER A 10 100.64 38.88 11.26
C SER A 10 99.68 38.35 12.33
N LYS A 11 99.87 38.73 13.61
CA LYS A 11 98.95 38.40 14.71
C LYS A 11 97.54 38.96 14.48
N ASN A 12 97.43 40.22 14.05
CA ASN A 12 96.13 40.84 13.80
C ASN A 12 95.38 40.18 12.61
N VAL A 13 96.09 39.80 11.55
CA VAL A 13 95.51 39.06 10.41
C VAL A 13 95.06 37.67 10.84
N PHE A 14 95.85 36.97 11.67
CA PHE A 14 95.47 35.67 12.22
C PHE A 14 94.21 35.77 13.10
N ILE A 15 94.15 36.75 14.00
CA ILE A 15 92.97 37.01 14.85
C ILE A 15 91.75 37.34 14.00
N LEU A 16 91.90 38.17 12.97
CA LEU A 16 90.80 38.51 12.05
C LEU A 16 90.27 37.27 11.30
N MET A 17 91.15 36.42 10.78
CA MET A 17 90.77 35.17 10.09
C MET A 17 90.12 34.17 11.06
N LEU A 18 90.59 34.11 12.31
CA LEU A 18 90.00 33.31 13.37
C LEU A 18 88.57 33.77 13.68
N VAL A 19 88.36 35.08 13.85
CA VAL A 19 87.03 35.67 14.11
C VAL A 19 86.08 35.43 12.95
N ILE A 20 86.51 35.63 11.70
CA ILE A 20 85.69 35.34 10.51
C ILE A 20 85.31 33.86 10.45
N SER A 21 86.25 32.97 10.73
CA SER A 21 85.98 31.52 10.74
C SER A 21 84.96 31.13 11.81
N ILE A 22 85.06 31.73 13.01
CA ILE A 22 84.09 31.49 14.09
C ILE A 22 82.70 32.00 13.67
N VAL A 23 82.59 33.20 13.11
CA VAL A 23 81.32 33.77 12.66
C VAL A 23 80.68 32.90 11.57
N LEU A 24 81.47 32.42 10.60
CA LEU A 24 81.00 31.50 9.57
C LEU A 24 80.55 30.16 10.16
N PHE A 25 81.30 29.61 11.11
CA PHE A 25 80.96 28.36 11.78
C PHE A 25 79.65 28.47 12.58
N VAL A 26 79.49 29.56 13.35
CA VAL A 26 78.24 29.88 14.07
C VAL A 26 77.07 30.05 13.09
N GLY A 27 77.29 30.75 11.97
CA GLY A 27 76.30 30.90 10.91
C GLY A 27 75.83 29.55 10.34
N LEU A 28 76.77 28.64 10.06
CA LEU A 28 76.45 27.29 9.57
C LEU A 28 75.69 26.44 10.60
N VAL A 29 76.04 26.53 11.88
CA VAL A 29 75.31 25.84 12.96
C VAL A 29 73.87 26.34 13.06
N ILE A 30 73.65 27.67 13.01
CA ILE A 30 72.31 28.26 13.03
C ILE A 30 71.50 27.85 11.80
N LEU A 31 72.11 27.91 10.60
CA LEU A 31 71.48 27.45 9.35
C LEU A 31 71.12 25.96 9.39
N GLY A 32 72.02 25.11 9.91
CA GLY A 32 71.77 23.68 10.10
C GLY A 32 70.62 23.41 11.07
N PHE A 33 70.54 24.16 12.17
CA PHE A 33 69.45 24.07 13.14
C PHE A 33 68.09 24.48 12.52
N LEU A 34 68.06 25.61 11.79
CA LEU A 34 66.85 26.06 11.09
C LEU A 34 66.40 25.06 10.03
N PHE A 35 67.34 24.50 9.26
CA PHE A 35 67.04 23.45 8.28
C PHE A 35 66.47 22.19 8.94
N TYR A 36 67.05 21.75 10.06
CA TYR A 36 66.55 20.63 10.84
C TYR A 36 65.13 20.86 11.36
N GLN A 37 64.87 22.03 11.96
CA GLN A 37 63.54 22.39 12.46
C GLN A 37 62.51 22.40 11.32
N LYS A 38 62.86 23.02 10.19
CA LYS A 38 61.99 23.08 9.01
C LYS A 38 61.73 21.70 8.42
N SER A 39 62.76 20.85 8.32
CA SER A 39 62.64 19.47 7.86
C SER A 39 61.70 18.63 8.74
N LYS A 40 61.79 18.79 10.07
CA LYS A 40 60.88 18.12 11.01
C LYS A 40 59.43 18.55 10.80
N SER A 41 59.18 19.85 10.64
CA SER A 41 57.83 20.38 10.38
C SER A 41 57.24 19.91 9.06
N TYR A 42 58.06 19.77 8.01
CA TYR A 42 57.58 19.22 6.74
C TYR A 42 57.19 17.75 6.84
N LYS A 43 57.99 16.94 7.55
CA LYS A 43 57.66 15.53 7.77
C LYS A 43 56.37 15.37 8.56
N SER A 44 56.19 16.12 9.65
CA SER A 44 54.95 16.06 10.44
C SER A 44 53.72 16.50 9.63
N LEU A 45 53.86 17.52 8.78
CA LEU A 45 52.77 17.96 7.91
C LEU A 45 52.45 16.93 6.82
N GLU A 46 53.45 16.24 6.28
CA GLU A 46 53.24 15.16 5.32
C GLU A 46 52.52 13.96 5.98
N ASP A 47 52.92 13.58 7.19
CA ASP A 47 52.27 12.52 7.96
C ASP A 47 50.82 12.88 8.29
N GLU A 48 50.56 14.12 8.72
CA GLU A 48 49.20 14.62 8.96
C GLU A 48 48.37 14.60 7.68
N ARG A 49 48.93 15.05 6.54
CA ARG A 49 48.24 15.01 5.25
C ARG A 49 47.91 13.57 4.83
N ARG A 50 48.81 12.61 5.06
CA ARG A 50 48.58 11.19 4.76
C ARG A 50 47.49 10.61 5.65
N ALA A 51 47.49 10.94 6.95
CA ALA A 51 46.45 10.50 7.87
C ALA A 51 45.06 11.05 7.46
N LEU A 52 44.99 12.35 7.14
CA LEU A 52 43.76 13.01 6.73
C LEU A 52 43.24 12.45 5.39
N GLN A 53 44.15 12.14 4.45
CA GLN A 53 43.80 11.50 3.18
C GLN A 53 43.27 10.06 3.39
N ALA A 54 43.85 9.31 4.33
CA ALA A 54 43.36 7.98 4.69
C ALA A 54 41.96 8.04 5.33
N GLU A 55 41.73 8.98 6.24
CA GLU A 55 40.42 9.21 6.87
C GLU A 55 39.36 9.58 5.84
N GLN A 56 39.65 10.52 4.93
CA GLN A 56 38.75 10.87 3.84
C GLN A 56 38.41 9.69 2.95
N SER A 57 39.38 8.82 2.67
CA SER A 57 39.15 7.60 1.87
C SER A 57 38.21 6.63 2.58
N LEU A 58 38.36 6.44 3.90
CA LEU A 58 37.47 5.60 4.70
C LEU A 58 36.04 6.16 4.74
N ILE A 59 35.90 7.47 5.03
CA ILE A 59 34.59 8.15 5.05
C ILE A 59 33.91 8.07 3.68
N SER A 60 34.65 8.27 2.59
CA SER A 60 34.12 8.16 1.24
C SER A 60 33.61 6.75 0.95
N LYS A 61 34.37 5.72 1.35
CA LYS A 61 33.98 4.32 1.17
C LYS A 61 32.73 3.96 1.99
N ASP A 62 32.67 4.40 3.24
CA ASP A 62 31.52 4.14 4.11
C ASP A 62 30.25 4.82 3.58
N THR A 63 30.35 6.10 3.22
CA THR A 63 29.26 6.86 2.59
C THR A 63 28.74 6.16 1.32
N VAL A 64 29.64 5.67 0.45
CA VAL A 64 29.24 4.93 -0.76
C VAL A 64 28.51 3.64 -0.42
N ASN A 65 28.93 2.91 0.61
CA ASN A 65 28.27 1.68 1.03
C ASN A 65 26.88 1.95 1.63
N GLN A 66 26.74 3.00 2.44
CA GLN A 66 25.46 3.44 2.98
C GLN A 66 24.50 3.84 1.85
N ILE A 67 24.96 4.62 0.88
CA ILE A 67 24.15 5.02 -0.29
C ILE A 67 23.69 3.78 -1.07
N LYS A 68 24.57 2.81 -1.30
CA LYS A 68 24.21 1.56 -2.00
C LYS A 68 23.13 0.78 -1.24
N THR A 69 23.27 0.68 0.08
CA THR A 69 22.32 -0.03 0.96
C THR A 69 20.96 0.66 0.91
N LEU A 70 20.92 1.98 1.16
CA LEU A 70 19.69 2.78 1.11
C LEU A 70 19.03 2.75 -0.26
N THR A 71 19.82 2.75 -1.34
CA THR A 71 19.29 2.65 -2.71
C THR A 71 18.63 1.29 -2.96
N ALA A 72 19.25 0.21 -2.47
CA ALA A 72 18.69 -1.13 -2.57
C ALA A 72 17.39 -1.25 -1.75
N GLU A 73 17.38 -0.78 -0.51
CA GLU A 73 16.19 -0.75 0.35
C GLU A 73 15.06 0.06 -0.28
N ASN A 74 15.34 1.28 -0.77
CA ASN A 74 14.34 2.12 -1.43
C ASN A 74 13.75 1.44 -2.66
N THR A 75 14.59 0.74 -3.45
CA THR A 75 14.13 -0.04 -4.60
C THR A 75 13.24 -1.21 -4.18
N SER A 76 13.59 -1.90 -3.08
CA SER A 76 12.79 -2.99 -2.52
C SER A 76 11.42 -2.48 -2.04
N LEU A 77 11.40 -1.40 -1.25
CA LEU A 77 10.19 -0.78 -0.73
C LEU A 77 9.27 -0.29 -1.86
N LYS A 78 9.82 0.25 -2.95
CA LYS A 78 9.03 0.64 -4.11
C LYS A 78 8.34 -0.56 -4.78
N LYS A 79 9.02 -1.71 -4.88
CA LYS A 79 8.44 -2.93 -5.44
C LYS A 79 7.33 -3.49 -4.54
N GLU A 80 7.58 -3.52 -3.23
CA GLU A 80 6.59 -3.96 -2.25
C GLU A 80 5.35 -3.06 -2.28
N ASN A 81 5.53 -1.74 -2.28
CA ASN A 81 4.41 -0.80 -2.36
C ASN A 81 3.60 -0.94 -3.66
N ALA A 82 4.26 -1.18 -4.80
CA ALA A 82 3.57 -1.46 -6.05
C ALA A 82 2.76 -2.76 -5.99
N THR A 83 3.30 -3.80 -5.34
CA THR A 83 2.61 -5.09 -5.13
C THR A 83 1.37 -4.90 -4.26
N LEU A 84 1.51 -4.26 -3.09
CA LEU A 84 0.42 -3.97 -2.17
C LEU A 84 -0.67 -3.09 -2.81
N THR A 85 -0.28 -2.12 -3.65
CA THR A 85 -1.24 -1.28 -4.39
C THR A 85 -2.06 -2.11 -5.38
N SER A 86 -1.43 -3.05 -6.07
CA SER A 86 -2.11 -3.97 -6.99
C SER A 86 -3.06 -4.90 -6.26
N GLU A 87 -2.63 -5.50 -5.16
CA GLU A 87 -3.45 -6.40 -4.33
C GLU A 87 -4.67 -5.65 -3.76
N ASN A 88 -4.47 -4.44 -3.24
CA ASN A 88 -5.57 -3.63 -2.71
C ASN A 88 -6.60 -3.26 -3.79
N THR A 89 -6.15 -3.01 -5.02
CA THR A 89 -7.06 -2.74 -6.15
C THR A 89 -7.88 -3.97 -6.51
N ALA A 90 -7.24 -5.15 -6.55
CA ALA A 90 -7.94 -6.42 -6.82
C ALA A 90 -8.97 -6.74 -5.72
N LEU A 91 -8.58 -6.62 -4.45
CA LEU A 91 -9.48 -6.85 -3.31
C LEU A 91 -10.67 -5.89 -3.30
N LYS A 92 -10.46 -4.63 -3.70
CA LYS A 92 -11.55 -3.67 -3.81
C LYS A 92 -12.56 -4.09 -4.89
N SER A 93 -12.08 -4.52 -6.05
CA SER A 93 -12.93 -5.03 -7.13
C SER A 93 -13.72 -6.27 -6.69
N GLU A 94 -13.07 -7.23 -6.04
CA GLU A 94 -13.73 -8.44 -5.53
C GLU A 94 -14.82 -8.08 -4.51
N ASN A 95 -14.57 -7.10 -3.64
CA ASN A 95 -15.55 -6.66 -2.65
C ASN A 95 -16.75 -5.94 -3.29
N GLU A 96 -16.53 -5.18 -4.37
CA GLU A 96 -17.61 -4.57 -5.15
C GLU A 96 -18.50 -5.64 -5.80
N ASP A 97 -17.90 -6.67 -6.40
CA ASP A 97 -18.62 -7.81 -7.00
C ASP A 97 -19.41 -8.60 -5.96
N LEU A 98 -18.80 -8.91 -4.81
CA LEU A 98 -19.47 -9.59 -3.71
C LEU A 98 -20.64 -8.77 -3.15
N THR A 99 -20.47 -7.44 -3.07
CA THR A 99 -21.54 -6.54 -2.63
C THR A 99 -22.71 -6.55 -3.61
N ALA A 100 -22.44 -6.48 -4.91
CA ALA A 100 -23.47 -6.54 -5.94
C ALA A 100 -24.22 -7.89 -5.93
N ASN A 101 -23.50 -9.00 -5.81
CA ASN A 101 -24.11 -10.34 -5.71
C ASN A 101 -25.00 -10.46 -4.46
N ASN A 102 -24.53 -9.99 -3.30
CA ASN A 102 -25.31 -10.01 -2.08
C ASN A 102 -26.58 -9.15 -2.19
N GLN A 103 -26.52 -8.00 -2.85
CA GLN A 103 -27.71 -7.16 -3.11
C GLN A 103 -28.71 -7.85 -4.03
N GLU A 104 -28.24 -8.49 -5.12
CA GLU A 104 -29.09 -9.26 -6.02
C GLU A 104 -29.79 -10.40 -5.27
N LYS A 105 -29.03 -11.17 -4.48
CA LYS A 105 -29.57 -12.26 -3.67
C LYS A 105 -30.60 -11.76 -2.65
N ALA A 106 -30.33 -10.65 -1.97
CA ALA A 106 -31.27 -10.04 -1.05
C ALA A 106 -32.58 -9.61 -1.75
N ALA A 107 -32.48 -9.02 -2.94
CA ALA A 107 -33.65 -8.62 -3.73
C ALA A 107 -34.48 -9.84 -4.18
N LYS A 108 -33.83 -10.92 -4.61
CA LYS A 108 -34.49 -12.17 -4.95
C LYS A 108 -35.18 -12.80 -3.74
N MET A 109 -34.50 -12.89 -2.59
CA MET A 109 -35.10 -13.39 -1.35
C MET A 109 -36.31 -12.55 -0.91
N ALA A 110 -36.24 -11.22 -1.06
CA ALA A 110 -37.37 -10.34 -0.76
C ALA A 110 -38.58 -10.65 -1.66
N LYS A 111 -38.38 -10.87 -2.97
CA LYS A 111 -39.46 -11.29 -3.88
C LYS A 111 -40.06 -12.63 -3.48
N ALA A 112 -39.24 -13.64 -3.19
CA ALA A 112 -39.72 -14.95 -2.74
C ALA A 112 -40.56 -14.85 -1.46
N SER A 113 -40.18 -13.96 -0.53
CA SER A 113 -40.96 -13.71 0.70
C SER A 113 -42.37 -13.22 0.42
N VAL A 114 -42.58 -12.37 -0.59
CA VAL A 114 -43.91 -11.86 -0.94
C VAL A 114 -44.82 -12.97 -1.50
N TYR A 115 -44.27 -13.87 -2.33
CA TYR A 115 -45.03 -15.06 -2.77
C TYR A 115 -45.34 -16.00 -1.61
N ASN A 116 -44.43 -16.16 -0.66
CA ASN A 116 -44.67 -16.93 0.56
C ASN A 116 -45.77 -16.30 1.43
N ASP A 117 -45.83 -14.97 1.53
CA ASP A 117 -46.91 -14.25 2.24
C ASP A 117 -48.28 -14.43 1.56
N PHE A 118 -48.31 -14.49 0.22
CA PHE A 118 -49.52 -14.85 -0.52
C PHE A 118 -49.94 -16.29 -0.23
N LEU A 119 -49.01 -17.24 -0.29
CA LEU A 119 -49.28 -18.66 -0.01
C LEU A 119 -49.83 -18.86 1.41
N ALA A 120 -49.23 -18.19 2.40
CA ALA A 120 -49.70 -18.23 3.78
C ALA A 120 -51.15 -17.74 3.90
N TYR A 121 -51.48 -16.65 3.20
CA TYR A 121 -52.86 -16.15 3.15
C TYR A 121 -53.82 -17.13 2.47
N LEU A 122 -53.43 -17.72 1.34
CA LEU A 122 -54.21 -18.71 0.62
C LEU A 122 -54.56 -19.92 1.53
N VAL A 123 -53.59 -20.41 2.28
CA VAL A 123 -53.78 -21.51 3.24
C VAL A 123 -54.76 -21.12 4.35
N GLN A 124 -54.67 -19.89 4.88
CA GLN A 124 -55.60 -19.39 5.90
C GLN A 124 -57.05 -19.38 5.41
N ILE A 125 -57.28 -18.94 4.16
CA ILE A 125 -58.63 -18.91 3.57
C ILE A 125 -59.17 -20.34 3.39
N ILE A 126 -58.36 -21.25 2.84
CA ILE A 126 -58.76 -22.66 2.67
C ILE A 126 -59.18 -23.28 4.02
N GLN A 127 -58.44 -22.99 5.08
CA GLN A 127 -58.76 -23.44 6.44
C GLN A 127 -60.04 -22.81 6.98
N ALA A 128 -60.26 -21.51 6.78
CA ALA A 128 -61.45 -20.80 7.25
C ALA A 128 -62.75 -21.34 6.61
N HIS A 129 -62.68 -21.73 5.34
CA HIS A 129 -63.83 -22.27 4.60
C HIS A 129 -63.94 -23.80 4.65
N ASN A 130 -63.01 -24.49 5.30
CA ASN A 130 -62.86 -25.95 5.26
C ASN A 130 -62.84 -26.51 3.83
N GLY A 131 -62.25 -25.78 2.87
CA GLY A 131 -62.27 -26.18 1.47
C GLY A 131 -62.01 -25.03 0.48
N LEU A 132 -62.28 -25.31 -0.80
CA LEU A 132 -61.99 -24.42 -1.93
C LEU A 132 -63.21 -23.61 -2.42
N SER A 133 -64.31 -23.68 -1.68
CA SER A 133 -65.59 -23.04 -2.00
C SER A 133 -66.01 -22.07 -0.90
N GLY A 134 -66.93 -21.14 -1.22
CA GLY A 134 -67.52 -20.24 -0.21
C GLY A 134 -66.73 -18.95 0.01
N TRP A 135 -65.66 -18.74 -0.73
CA TRP A 135 -64.83 -17.54 -0.63
C TRP A 135 -65.62 -16.28 -1.02
N THR A 136 -65.36 -15.21 -0.30
CA THR A 136 -66.05 -13.92 -0.43
C THR A 136 -65.31 -12.98 -1.37
N GLU A 137 -66.03 -12.00 -1.91
CA GLU A 137 -65.43 -10.91 -2.70
C GLU A 137 -64.35 -10.17 -1.91
N ALA A 138 -64.54 -9.98 -0.60
CA ALA A 138 -63.55 -9.33 0.26
C ALA A 138 -62.24 -10.15 0.36
N GLU A 139 -62.34 -11.48 0.47
CA GLU A 139 -61.17 -12.36 0.51
C GLU A 139 -60.45 -12.40 -0.84
N TYR A 140 -61.19 -12.35 -1.94
CA TYR A 140 -60.63 -12.19 -3.28
C TYR A 140 -59.87 -10.86 -3.42
N GLN A 141 -60.46 -9.73 -3.03
CA GLN A 141 -59.79 -8.42 -3.10
C GLN A 141 -58.51 -8.40 -2.24
N ALA A 142 -58.52 -9.05 -1.09
CA ALA A 142 -57.32 -9.22 -0.26
C ALA A 142 -56.27 -10.13 -0.92
N ALA A 143 -56.67 -11.23 -1.56
CA ALA A 143 -55.78 -12.08 -2.36
C ALA A 143 -55.13 -11.28 -3.48
N ARG A 144 -55.96 -10.54 -4.25
CA ARG A 144 -55.53 -9.70 -5.36
C ARG A 144 -54.55 -8.62 -4.91
N THR A 145 -54.79 -7.97 -3.79
CA THR A 145 -53.86 -6.99 -3.19
C THR A 145 -52.50 -7.61 -2.88
N LYS A 146 -52.49 -8.83 -2.31
CA LYS A 146 -51.26 -9.57 -2.04
C LYS A 146 -50.54 -10.00 -3.32
N ALA A 147 -51.29 -10.40 -4.34
CA ALA A 147 -50.72 -10.70 -5.66
C ALA A 147 -50.09 -9.45 -6.29
N GLN A 148 -50.72 -8.28 -6.19
CA GLN A 148 -50.15 -7.02 -6.67
C GLN A 148 -48.85 -6.65 -5.94
N ALA A 149 -48.72 -6.98 -4.66
CA ALA A 149 -47.50 -6.75 -3.90
C ALA A 149 -46.29 -7.53 -4.43
N THR A 150 -46.51 -8.61 -5.20
CA THR A 150 -45.42 -9.34 -5.87
C THR A 150 -44.77 -8.55 -7.00
N GLY A 151 -45.48 -7.56 -7.56
CA GLY A 151 -45.08 -6.83 -8.76
C GLY A 151 -45.18 -7.65 -10.05
N ASP A 152 -45.75 -8.86 -10.02
CA ASP A 152 -45.96 -9.73 -11.17
C ASP A 152 -47.40 -9.61 -11.68
N GLN A 153 -47.55 -8.90 -12.79
CA GLN A 153 -48.86 -8.67 -13.41
C GLN A 153 -49.49 -9.96 -13.95
N THR A 154 -48.69 -10.92 -14.42
CA THR A 154 -49.18 -12.22 -14.88
C THR A 154 -49.74 -13.03 -13.71
N PHE A 155 -49.10 -12.95 -12.54
CA PHE A 155 -49.63 -13.57 -11.33
C PHE A 155 -50.96 -12.94 -10.89
N VAL A 156 -51.09 -11.60 -10.96
CA VAL A 156 -52.36 -10.91 -10.68
C VAL A 156 -53.47 -11.37 -11.63
N GLU A 157 -53.18 -11.45 -12.92
CA GLU A 157 -54.14 -11.93 -13.94
C GLU A 157 -54.55 -13.39 -13.70
N LEU A 158 -53.64 -14.22 -13.21
CA LEU A 158 -53.93 -15.60 -12.82
C LEU A 158 -54.91 -15.67 -11.63
N ILE A 159 -54.76 -14.77 -10.64
CA ILE A 159 -55.70 -14.67 -9.52
C ILE A 159 -57.08 -14.22 -10.03
N ASP A 160 -57.13 -13.21 -10.88
CA ASP A 160 -58.37 -12.69 -11.48
C ASP A 160 -59.07 -13.79 -12.33
N TRP A 161 -58.29 -14.57 -13.08
CA TRP A 161 -58.78 -15.74 -13.83
C TRP A 161 -59.32 -16.83 -12.90
N ALA A 162 -58.59 -17.17 -11.84
CA ALA A 162 -58.99 -18.20 -10.89
C ALA A 162 -60.30 -17.80 -10.16
N TRP A 163 -60.51 -16.51 -9.89
CA TRP A 163 -61.75 -16.03 -9.30
C TRP A 163 -62.94 -16.14 -10.26
N THR A 164 -62.77 -15.66 -11.49
CA THR A 164 -63.86 -15.49 -12.47
C THR A 164 -64.24 -16.79 -13.19
N SER A 165 -63.33 -17.75 -13.32
CA SER A 165 -63.53 -19.00 -14.08
C SER A 165 -64.30 -20.06 -13.29
N THR A 166 -65.52 -19.75 -12.87
CA THR A 166 -66.34 -20.62 -12.00
C THR A 166 -66.82 -21.92 -12.65
N THR A 167 -66.73 -22.03 -13.98
CA THR A 167 -67.00 -23.26 -14.74
C THR A 167 -65.86 -24.28 -14.69
N ILE A 168 -64.67 -23.86 -14.25
CA ILE A 168 -63.49 -24.71 -14.11
C ILE A 168 -63.43 -25.27 -12.69
N ASP A 169 -63.02 -26.53 -12.58
CA ASP A 169 -62.82 -27.22 -11.31
C ASP A 169 -61.91 -26.39 -10.36
N GLN A 170 -62.30 -26.33 -9.09
CA GLN A 170 -61.61 -25.52 -8.08
C GLN A 170 -60.18 -26.03 -7.83
N VAL A 171 -59.96 -27.35 -7.92
CA VAL A 171 -58.63 -27.94 -7.77
C VAL A 171 -57.75 -27.57 -8.96
N GLU A 172 -58.28 -27.57 -10.19
CA GLU A 172 -57.52 -27.12 -11.36
C GLU A 172 -57.07 -25.66 -11.21
N ARG A 173 -57.99 -24.78 -10.80
CA ARG A 173 -57.68 -23.36 -10.60
C ARG A 173 -56.62 -23.15 -9.51
N LEU A 174 -56.78 -23.83 -8.37
CA LEU A 174 -55.81 -23.79 -7.28
C LEU A 174 -54.43 -24.30 -7.72
N THR A 175 -54.39 -25.40 -8.45
CA THR A 175 -53.14 -26.01 -8.92
C THR A 175 -52.34 -25.03 -9.76
N LYS A 176 -52.97 -24.31 -10.70
CA LYS A 176 -52.27 -23.29 -11.50
C LYS A 176 -51.71 -22.15 -10.65
N VAL A 177 -52.45 -21.69 -9.64
CA VAL A 177 -51.98 -20.67 -8.69
C VAL A 177 -50.76 -21.17 -7.90
N LEU A 178 -50.82 -22.41 -7.39
CA LEU A 178 -49.73 -23.01 -6.64
C LEU A 178 -48.49 -23.26 -7.50
N ASP A 179 -48.65 -23.70 -8.74
CA ASP A 179 -47.55 -23.87 -9.70
C ASP A 179 -46.86 -22.52 -9.95
N SER A 180 -47.63 -21.46 -10.19
CA SER A 180 -47.07 -20.12 -10.39
C SER A 180 -46.33 -19.58 -9.16
N ILE A 181 -46.84 -19.84 -7.94
CA ILE A 181 -46.14 -19.50 -6.69
C ILE A 181 -44.83 -20.28 -6.59
N SER A 182 -44.88 -21.59 -6.81
CA SER A 182 -43.72 -22.48 -6.72
C SER A 182 -42.63 -22.08 -7.71
N ASP A 183 -42.98 -21.81 -8.96
CA ASP A 183 -42.05 -21.37 -10.00
C ASP A 183 -41.40 -20.04 -9.63
N ASN A 184 -42.18 -19.07 -9.16
CA ASN A 184 -41.66 -17.77 -8.78
C ASN A 184 -40.76 -17.83 -7.54
N ILE A 185 -41.12 -18.60 -6.51
CA ILE A 185 -40.22 -18.84 -5.36
C ILE A 185 -38.95 -19.53 -5.84
N GLY A 186 -39.08 -20.59 -6.65
CA GLY A 186 -37.95 -21.36 -7.17
C GLY A 186 -36.98 -20.52 -7.99
N ASN A 187 -37.47 -19.60 -8.81
CA ASN A 187 -36.65 -18.70 -9.63
C ASN A 187 -35.96 -17.59 -8.81
N ASN A 188 -36.48 -17.27 -7.62
CA ASN A 188 -35.96 -16.23 -6.74
C ASN A 188 -35.13 -16.80 -5.55
N VAL A 189 -35.02 -18.11 -5.39
CA VAL A 189 -34.20 -18.73 -4.33
C VAL A 189 -32.96 -19.44 -4.88
N LYS A 190 -32.92 -19.70 -6.20
CA LYS A 190 -31.72 -20.19 -6.91
C LYS A 190 -30.69 -19.08 -7.10
#